data_AF-A0A7R9WMQ7-F1
#
_entry.id   AF-A0A7R9WMQ7-F1
#
_cell.length_a   1.000
_cell.length_b   1.000
_cell.length_c   1.000
_cell.angle_alpha   90.00
_cell.angle_beta   90.00
_cell.angle_gamma   90.00
#
_symmetry.space_group_name_H-M   'P 1'
#
loop_
_entity.id
_entity.type
_entity.pdbx_description
1 polymer ?
#
loop_
_entity_poly.entity_id
_entity_poly.type
_entity_poly.pdbx_seq_one_letter_code
_entity_poly.pdbx_strand_id
1 'polypeptide(L)'
;VRALKGLEDVITVTVVHPTWRKTKPDDDADKHTGWVFGNPGGAPFNNTIGLGGPFPAAFEVNKPDPHHEGTFSIRDLYEKAGDVDGKYTVPILWDKKLQTIVSNESSEIIRMLNTEFNDFAKNPNLDLYAKHMRPKIDDVNEWVYATINNGVYKCGFATSQEAYDKAIDELTASFDRVDSILQNQRYIAGNEFTEADIRLFVTLVRYDEVYNVYFKTNTRSVSTTPSILNYCREIYQMPGVADTVNMEQIKTHYYTSHPNYNRWSVVPRGNDFVGKLQESHDRDLL
;
A
#
# COMPACT_ATOMS: atom_id res chain seq x y z
N VAL A 1 1.97 -0.50 -10.91
CA VAL A 1 1.91 0.20 -12.22
C VAL A 1 3.28 0.49 -12.79
N ARG A 2 4.18 1.22 -12.11
CA ARG A 2 5.57 1.45 -12.58
C ARG A 2 6.26 0.17 -13.10
N ALA A 3 6.21 -0.91 -12.32
CA ALA A 3 6.81 -2.20 -12.70
C ALA A 3 6.12 -2.84 -13.93
N LEU A 4 4.78 -2.90 -13.91
CA LEU A 4 4.00 -3.46 -15.03
C LEU A 4 4.21 -2.71 -16.35
N LYS A 5 4.40 -1.38 -16.30
CA LYS A 5 4.73 -0.56 -17.48
C LYS A 5 6.22 -0.63 -17.85
N GLY A 6 7.07 -1.17 -16.98
CA GLY A 6 8.52 -1.23 -17.16
C GLY A 6 9.16 0.15 -17.20
N LEU A 7 8.79 1.01 -16.25
CA LEU A 7 9.25 2.41 -16.15
C LEU A 7 10.43 2.61 -15.19
N GLU A 8 11.15 1.54 -14.86
CA GLU A 8 12.16 1.59 -13.81
C GLU A 8 13.37 2.46 -14.16
N ASP A 9 13.70 2.52 -15.44
CA ASP A 9 14.83 3.28 -15.99
C ASP A 9 14.52 4.79 -16.11
N VAL A 10 13.24 5.16 -16.01
CA VAL A 10 12.74 6.52 -16.28
C VAL A 10 12.29 7.20 -14.98
N ILE A 11 11.65 6.45 -14.09
CA ILE A 11 11.09 6.96 -12.84
C ILE A 11 11.86 6.33 -11.69
N THR A 12 12.69 7.11 -11.02
CA THR A 12 13.39 6.68 -9.80
C THR A 12 12.44 6.58 -8.61
N VAL A 13 12.76 5.72 -7.64
CA VAL A 13 11.96 5.53 -6.43
C VAL A 13 12.84 5.72 -5.20
N THR A 14 12.33 6.47 -4.23
CA THR A 14 12.87 6.53 -2.85
C THR A 14 11.84 5.90 -1.92
N VAL A 15 12.28 5.02 -1.02
CA VAL A 15 11.41 4.33 -0.06
C VAL A 15 11.68 4.88 1.35
N VAL A 16 10.62 5.29 2.03
CA VAL A 16 10.66 5.78 3.41
C VAL A 16 10.80 4.65 4.42
N HIS A 17 11.19 5.00 5.64
CA HIS A 17 11.20 4.07 6.76
C HIS A 17 9.77 3.64 7.13
N PRO A 18 9.51 2.35 7.42
CA PRO A 18 8.16 1.87 7.74
C PRO A 18 7.62 2.39 9.08
N THR A 19 8.48 2.58 10.08
CA THR A 19 8.10 3.12 11.40
C THR A 19 8.04 4.65 11.36
N TRP A 20 6.88 5.21 11.67
CA TRP A 20 6.71 6.66 11.82
C TRP A 20 7.55 7.23 12.96
N ARG A 21 8.00 8.47 12.76
CA ARG A 21 8.79 9.25 13.73
C ARG A 21 8.25 10.68 13.80
N LYS A 22 8.62 11.42 14.84
CA LYS A 22 8.42 12.88 14.85
C LYS A 22 9.09 13.47 13.61
N THR A 23 8.36 14.24 12.82
CA THR A 23 8.93 14.81 11.57
C THR A 23 9.82 16.02 11.83
N LYS A 24 9.62 16.72 12.95
CA LYS A 24 10.53 17.76 13.46
C LYS A 24 11.05 17.32 14.84
N PRO A 25 12.10 16.48 14.89
CA PRO A 25 12.57 15.91 16.15
C PRO A 25 13.13 16.94 17.13
N ASP A 26 13.60 18.08 16.61
CA ASP A 26 14.21 19.17 17.40
C ASP A 26 13.20 20.24 17.86
N ASP A 27 11.92 20.11 17.47
CA ASP A 27 10.84 20.99 17.91
C ASP A 27 9.92 20.25 18.89
N ASP A 28 10.06 20.56 20.18
CA ASP A 28 9.25 19.93 21.22
C ASP A 28 7.78 20.34 21.18
N ALA A 29 7.43 21.49 20.58
CA ALA A 29 6.06 21.90 20.39
C ALA A 29 5.40 21.12 19.24
N ASP A 30 6.18 20.68 18.26
CA ASP A 30 5.70 19.86 17.15
C ASP A 30 5.44 18.41 17.59
N LYS A 31 4.17 18.01 17.48
CA LYS A 31 3.72 16.64 17.79
C LYS A 31 3.46 15.81 16.56
N HIS A 32 3.67 16.36 15.36
CA HIS A 32 3.41 15.64 14.11
C HIS A 32 4.37 14.46 13.97
N THR A 33 3.79 13.31 13.66
CA THR A 33 4.52 12.07 13.39
C THR A 33 4.14 11.56 12.02
N GLY A 34 5.10 11.08 11.25
CA GLY A 34 4.82 10.54 9.92
C GLY A 34 6.04 9.88 9.30
N TRP A 35 6.03 9.85 7.98
CA TRP A 35 7.07 9.20 7.16
C TRP A 35 8.40 9.95 7.22
N VAL A 36 9.46 9.21 7.52
CA VAL A 36 10.85 9.68 7.54
C VAL A 36 11.73 8.83 6.64
N PHE A 37 12.87 9.36 6.21
CA PHE A 37 13.87 8.59 5.49
C PHE A 37 14.70 7.72 6.44
N GLY A 38 15.11 6.54 5.98
CA GLY A 38 15.97 5.64 6.76
C GLY A 38 17.40 6.19 6.84
N ASN A 39 18.11 5.90 7.93
CA ASN A 39 19.53 6.25 8.07
C ASN A 39 20.33 5.02 8.53
N PRO A 40 21.05 4.31 7.63
CA PRO A 40 21.83 3.12 7.98
C PRO A 40 22.92 3.36 9.05
N GLY A 41 23.44 4.59 9.16
CA GLY A 41 24.40 4.97 10.21
C GLY A 41 23.75 5.58 11.47
N GLY A 42 22.41 5.64 11.50
CA GLY A 42 21.64 6.26 12.57
C GLY A 42 21.42 5.34 13.78
N ALA A 43 20.93 5.93 14.87
CA ALA A 43 20.50 5.18 16.04
C ALA A 43 19.18 4.42 15.76
N PRO A 44 19.00 3.20 16.32
CA PRO A 44 17.76 2.46 16.21
C PRO A 44 16.52 3.27 16.64
N PHE A 45 15.39 2.98 16.02
CA PHE A 45 14.13 3.66 16.31
C PHE A 45 13.33 2.94 17.39
N ASN A 46 12.67 3.72 18.23
CA ASN A 46 11.51 3.26 18.98
C ASN A 46 10.23 3.78 18.31
N ASN A 47 9.06 3.29 18.72
CA ASN A 47 7.81 3.94 18.37
C ASN A 47 7.75 5.38 18.94
N THR A 48 6.78 6.17 18.51
CA THR A 48 6.73 7.62 18.80
C THR A 48 6.47 7.97 20.27
N ILE A 49 6.09 6.98 21.10
CA ILE A 49 5.95 7.11 22.56
C ILE A 49 7.12 6.47 23.34
N GLY A 50 8.10 5.90 22.65
CA GLY A 50 9.34 5.36 23.25
C GLY A 50 9.22 3.99 23.93
N LEU A 51 8.10 3.27 23.77
CA LEU A 51 7.85 2.02 24.49
C LEU A 51 8.05 0.74 23.65
N GLY A 52 7.98 0.85 22.33
CA GLY A 52 8.16 -0.28 21.41
C GLY A 52 9.43 -0.12 20.59
N GLY A 53 10.16 -1.22 20.37
CA GLY A 53 11.47 -1.24 19.70
C GLY A 53 12.54 -1.95 20.56
N PRO A 54 13.84 -1.81 20.22
CA PRO A 54 14.36 -1.03 19.11
C PRO A 54 14.12 -1.69 17.74
N PHE A 55 13.89 -0.86 16.72
CA PHE A 55 13.84 -1.23 15.30
C PHE A 55 15.09 -0.67 14.58
N PRO A 56 15.55 -1.30 13.49
CA PRO A 56 16.65 -0.76 12.70
C PRO A 56 16.42 0.70 12.30
N ALA A 57 17.48 1.51 12.24
CA ALA A 57 17.39 2.89 11.75
C ALA A 57 17.15 2.97 10.23
N ALA A 58 17.44 1.87 9.53
CA ALA A 58 17.11 1.62 8.15
C ALA A 58 16.97 0.10 7.90
N PHE A 59 16.13 -0.25 6.93
CA PHE A 59 16.07 -1.54 6.26
C PHE A 59 16.76 -1.40 4.91
N GLU A 60 17.12 -2.52 4.27
CA GLU A 60 17.93 -2.54 3.05
C GLU A 60 17.44 -1.59 1.93
N VAL A 61 16.11 -1.49 1.75
CA VAL A 61 15.51 -0.68 0.67
C VAL A 61 15.19 0.76 1.06
N ASN A 62 15.23 1.13 2.34
CA ASN A 62 15.03 2.51 2.76
C ASN A 62 16.36 3.18 3.11
N LYS A 63 16.59 4.33 2.49
CA LYS A 63 17.86 5.06 2.53
C LYS A 63 17.55 6.55 2.79
N PRO A 64 18.56 7.37 3.12
CA PRO A 64 18.40 8.81 3.09
C PRO A 64 17.92 9.23 1.70
N ASP A 65 17.15 10.32 1.62
CA ASP A 65 16.72 10.84 0.32
C ASP A 65 17.95 11.20 -0.54
N PRO A 66 18.17 10.52 -1.68
CA PRO A 66 19.35 10.78 -2.51
C PRO A 66 19.23 12.07 -3.33
N HIS A 67 18.09 12.76 -3.28
CA HIS A 67 17.80 13.91 -4.16
C HIS A 67 17.72 15.24 -3.43
N HIS A 68 17.46 15.23 -2.12
CA HIS A 68 17.26 16.44 -1.33
C HIS A 68 18.11 16.37 -0.07
N GLU A 69 19.29 16.99 -0.14
CA GLU A 69 20.19 17.07 1.00
C GLU A 69 19.52 17.80 2.17
N GLY A 70 19.68 17.25 3.38
CA GLY A 70 19.06 17.78 4.59
C GLY A 70 17.58 17.44 4.78
N THR A 71 16.94 16.72 3.82
CA THR A 71 15.57 16.24 3.98
C THR A 71 15.53 15.00 4.87
N PHE A 72 14.80 15.11 5.98
CA PHE A 72 14.64 14.03 6.96
C PHE A 72 13.29 13.33 6.83
N SER A 73 12.25 14.06 6.42
CA SER A 73 10.87 13.59 6.39
C SER A 73 10.13 13.90 5.11
N ILE A 74 9.03 13.18 4.86
CA ILE A 74 8.11 13.51 3.77
C ILE A 74 7.51 14.91 3.95
N ARG A 75 7.27 15.32 5.20
CA ARG A 75 6.81 16.67 5.51
C ARG A 75 7.77 17.73 4.95
N ASP A 76 9.08 17.52 5.06
CA ASP A 76 10.06 18.48 4.54
C ASP A 76 9.92 18.69 3.02
N LEU A 77 9.57 17.64 2.26
CA LEU A 77 9.31 17.73 0.82
C LEU A 77 8.05 18.54 0.50
N TYR A 78 7.00 18.36 1.29
CA TYR A 78 5.78 19.16 1.16
C TYR A 78 6.03 20.63 1.51
N GLU A 79 6.69 20.90 2.64
CA GLU A 79 7.05 22.27 3.05
C GLU A 79 7.94 22.94 1.99
N LYS A 80 8.87 22.18 1.38
CA LYS A 80 9.69 22.65 0.25
C LYS A 80 8.87 23.00 -0.99
N ALA A 81 7.80 22.26 -1.27
CA ALA A 81 6.84 22.55 -2.34
C ALA A 81 5.84 23.66 -1.99
N GLY A 82 5.90 24.22 -0.76
CA GLY A 82 4.99 25.25 -0.29
C GLY A 82 3.64 24.72 0.22
N ASP A 83 3.49 23.41 0.42
CA ASP A 83 2.31 22.79 1.02
C ASP A 83 2.56 22.53 2.50
N VAL A 84 1.86 23.27 3.35
CA VAL A 84 2.01 23.23 4.82
C VAL A 84 0.74 22.73 5.52
N ASP A 85 -0.26 22.27 4.77
CA ASP A 85 -1.62 21.99 5.28
C ASP A 85 -1.79 20.57 5.84
N GLY A 86 -0.69 19.81 5.96
CA GLY A 86 -0.54 18.91 7.12
C GLY A 86 -0.99 17.46 6.98
N LYS A 87 -1.25 16.92 5.78
CA LYS A 87 -1.49 15.46 5.62
C LYS A 87 -0.24 14.65 5.26
N TYR A 88 0.76 15.29 4.66
CA TYR A 88 2.10 14.75 4.36
C TYR A 88 2.11 13.24 4.01
N THR A 89 1.37 12.88 2.97
CA THR A 89 1.09 11.49 2.58
C THR A 89 2.11 10.93 1.60
N VAL A 90 2.07 9.62 1.41
CA VAL A 90 2.69 8.91 0.27
C VAL A 90 1.59 8.21 -0.54
N PRO A 91 1.76 8.00 -1.85
CA PRO A 91 2.93 8.32 -2.69
C PRO A 91 3.06 9.81 -3.02
N ILE A 92 4.25 10.20 -3.49
CA ILE A 92 4.53 11.52 -4.09
C ILE A 92 5.12 11.29 -5.47
N LEU A 93 4.54 11.93 -6.49
CA LEU A 93 5.20 12.14 -7.78
C LEU A 93 5.90 13.49 -7.74
N TRP A 94 7.23 13.49 -7.74
CA TRP A 94 8.06 14.67 -7.57
C TRP A 94 8.71 15.11 -8.89
N ASP A 95 8.65 16.41 -9.20
CA ASP A 95 9.39 17.01 -10.30
C ASP A 95 10.77 17.49 -9.82
N LYS A 96 11.83 16.80 -10.27
CA LYS A 96 13.22 17.14 -9.93
C LYS A 96 13.71 18.45 -10.56
N LYS A 97 13.10 18.91 -11.65
CA LYS A 97 13.48 20.16 -12.33
C LYS A 97 12.83 21.36 -11.65
N LEU A 98 11.53 21.29 -11.41
CA LEU A 98 10.77 22.38 -10.76
C LEU A 98 10.83 22.31 -9.23
N GLN A 99 11.36 21.22 -8.67
CA GLN A 99 11.50 21.02 -7.22
C GLN A 99 10.15 21.15 -6.49
N THR A 100 9.13 20.48 -7.02
CA THR A 100 7.77 20.51 -6.48
C THR A 100 7.06 19.16 -6.61
N ILE A 101 5.96 19.01 -5.88
CA ILE A 101 5.05 17.86 -5.97
C ILE A 101 4.17 18.05 -7.20
N VAL A 102 4.22 17.10 -8.14
CA VAL A 102 3.29 17.04 -9.28
C VAL A 102 1.93 16.53 -8.84
N SER A 103 1.93 15.45 -8.06
CA SER A 103 0.72 14.88 -7.47
C SER A 103 1.07 14.03 -6.24
N ASN A 104 0.14 13.98 -5.29
CA ASN A 104 0.14 13.05 -4.17
C ASN A 104 -1.12 12.16 -4.14
N GLU A 105 -1.95 12.23 -5.20
CA GLU A 105 -3.18 11.46 -5.33
C GLU A 105 -2.88 10.16 -6.08
N SER A 106 -2.85 9.05 -5.33
CA SER A 106 -2.45 7.74 -5.85
C SER A 106 -3.26 7.29 -7.07
N SER A 107 -4.57 7.59 -7.11
CA SER A 107 -5.47 7.18 -8.19
C SER A 107 -5.19 7.94 -9.50
N GLU A 108 -4.77 9.19 -9.42
CA GLU A 108 -4.34 9.98 -10.57
C GLU A 108 -2.93 9.57 -11.01
N ILE A 109 -2.00 9.39 -10.07
CA ILE A 109 -0.62 8.98 -10.37
C ILE A 109 -0.60 7.66 -11.15
N ILE A 110 -1.38 6.65 -10.76
CA ILE A 110 -1.40 5.38 -11.50
C ILE A 110 -1.89 5.55 -12.95
N ARG A 111 -2.80 6.51 -13.20
CA ARG A 111 -3.29 6.81 -14.55
C ARG A 111 -2.26 7.60 -15.35
N MET A 112 -1.55 8.55 -14.72
CA MET A 112 -0.41 9.24 -15.34
C MET A 112 0.66 8.23 -15.79
N LEU A 113 1.04 7.30 -14.91
CA LEU A 113 2.01 6.24 -15.22
C LEU A 113 1.52 5.28 -16.31
N ASN A 114 0.22 5.08 -16.44
CA ASN A 114 -0.38 4.17 -17.41
C ASN A 114 -0.22 4.67 -18.86
N THR A 115 -0.31 5.99 -19.10
CA THR A 115 -0.35 6.56 -20.46
C THR A 115 0.72 7.59 -20.77
N GLU A 116 1.03 8.50 -19.84
CA GLU A 116 1.84 9.70 -20.12
C GLU A 116 3.33 9.40 -20.37
N PHE A 117 3.78 8.18 -20.05
CA PHE A 117 5.16 7.73 -20.20
C PHE A 117 5.31 6.60 -21.23
N ASN A 118 4.32 6.38 -22.10
CA ASN A 118 4.34 5.27 -23.07
C ASN A 118 5.58 5.30 -23.99
N ASP A 119 6.06 6.47 -24.39
CA ASP A 119 7.25 6.59 -25.25
C ASP A 119 8.54 6.07 -24.60
N PHE A 120 8.55 5.89 -23.27
CA PHE A 120 9.69 5.39 -22.50
C PHE A 120 9.42 4.05 -21.80
N ALA A 121 8.19 3.53 -21.90
CA ALA A 121 7.77 2.30 -21.24
C ALA A 121 8.30 1.07 -21.99
N LYS A 122 8.75 0.03 -21.26
CA LYS A 122 9.04 -1.28 -21.88
C LYS A 122 7.77 -1.98 -22.36
N ASN A 123 6.63 -1.69 -21.73
CA ASN A 123 5.31 -2.22 -22.08
C ASN A 123 4.34 -1.08 -22.48
N PRO A 124 4.57 -0.39 -23.61
CA PRO A 124 3.80 0.79 -23.99
C PRO A 124 2.34 0.46 -24.32
N ASN A 125 2.08 -0.76 -24.82
CA ASN A 125 0.75 -1.21 -25.22
C ASN A 125 -0.13 -1.71 -24.06
N LEU A 126 0.44 -1.86 -22.85
CA LEU A 126 -0.36 -2.20 -21.67
C LEU A 126 -1.18 -0.98 -21.25
N ASP A 127 -2.51 -1.08 -21.34
CA ASP A 127 -3.45 -0.06 -20.87
C ASP A 127 -4.35 -0.63 -19.76
N LEU A 128 -4.07 -0.22 -18.53
CA LEU A 128 -4.79 -0.64 -17.33
C LEU A 128 -6.13 0.09 -17.14
N TYR A 129 -6.44 1.07 -17.98
CA TYR A 129 -7.67 1.87 -17.94
C TYR A 129 -8.24 2.12 -19.36
N ALA A 130 -8.24 1.05 -20.17
CA ALA A 130 -8.70 1.06 -21.54
C ALA A 130 -10.14 1.56 -21.69
N LYS A 131 -10.39 2.34 -22.74
CA LYS A 131 -11.66 3.07 -22.95
C LYS A 131 -12.90 2.17 -22.88
N HIS A 132 -12.83 0.95 -23.42
CA HIS A 132 -13.97 0.01 -23.43
C HIS A 132 -14.25 -0.60 -22.05
N MET A 133 -13.27 -0.61 -21.15
CA MET A 133 -13.39 -1.18 -19.81
C MET A 133 -13.75 -0.15 -18.73
N ARG A 134 -13.59 1.15 -18.99
CA ARG A 134 -13.76 2.21 -17.97
C ARG A 134 -15.06 2.12 -17.17
N PRO A 135 -16.26 1.94 -17.78
CA PRO A 135 -17.50 1.87 -17.00
C PRO A 135 -17.48 0.73 -15.96
N LYS A 136 -16.91 -0.42 -16.32
CA LYS A 136 -16.82 -1.58 -15.41
C LYS A 136 -15.71 -1.40 -14.38
N ILE A 137 -14.59 -0.80 -14.77
CA ILE A 137 -13.50 -0.46 -13.84
C ILE A 137 -13.98 0.54 -12.78
N ASP A 138 -14.68 1.59 -13.19
CA ASP A 138 -15.14 2.66 -12.30
C ASP A 138 -16.21 2.14 -11.33
N ASP A 139 -17.17 1.31 -11.80
CA ASP A 139 -18.13 0.61 -10.94
C ASP A 139 -17.42 -0.26 -9.89
N VAL A 140 -16.46 -1.09 -10.33
CA VAL A 140 -15.70 -1.95 -9.40
C VAL A 140 -14.92 -1.12 -8.39
N ASN A 141 -14.22 -0.10 -8.84
CA ASN A 141 -13.40 0.75 -8.00
C ASN A 141 -14.19 1.51 -6.93
N GLU A 142 -15.42 1.91 -7.23
CA GLU A 142 -16.29 2.62 -6.28
C GLU A 142 -16.56 1.76 -5.04
N TRP A 143 -17.10 0.55 -5.22
CA TRP A 143 -17.41 -0.32 -4.09
C TRP A 143 -16.16 -0.92 -3.46
N VAL A 144 -15.16 -1.35 -4.25
CA VAL A 144 -13.89 -1.87 -3.71
C VAL A 144 -13.21 -0.83 -2.81
N TYR A 145 -13.20 0.45 -3.21
CA TYR A 145 -12.66 1.49 -2.35
C TYR A 145 -13.48 1.65 -1.07
N ALA A 146 -14.79 1.82 -1.19
CA ALA A 146 -15.65 2.17 -0.07
C ALA A 146 -15.74 1.06 1.00
N THR A 147 -15.79 -0.20 0.58
CA THR A 147 -16.11 -1.34 1.45
C THR A 147 -14.96 -2.31 1.66
N ILE A 148 -13.89 -2.26 0.85
CA ILE A 148 -12.69 -3.10 1.04
C ILE A 148 -11.48 -2.24 1.40
N ASN A 149 -11.01 -1.37 0.50
CA ASN A 149 -9.76 -0.61 0.71
C ASN A 149 -9.87 0.29 1.94
N ASN A 150 -10.96 1.06 2.05
CA ASN A 150 -11.26 1.86 3.24
C ASN A 150 -12.00 1.04 4.31
N GLY A 151 -12.68 -0.05 3.92
CA GLY A 151 -13.44 -0.92 4.83
C GLY A 151 -12.59 -1.51 5.96
N VAL A 152 -11.38 -1.98 5.65
CA VAL A 152 -10.46 -2.50 6.68
C VAL A 152 -10.05 -1.42 7.69
N TYR A 153 -9.88 -0.17 7.25
CA TYR A 153 -9.55 0.96 8.14
C TYR A 153 -10.76 1.40 8.97
N LYS A 154 -11.98 1.38 8.40
CA LYS A 154 -13.21 1.60 9.16
C LYS A 154 -13.35 0.60 10.31
N CYS A 155 -13.02 -0.67 10.08
CA CYS A 155 -12.99 -1.69 11.14
C CYS A 155 -11.89 -1.38 12.17
N GLY A 156 -10.66 -1.17 11.70
CA GLY A 156 -9.49 -1.01 12.57
C GLY A 156 -9.50 0.22 13.46
N PHE A 157 -10.12 1.30 13.00
CA PHE A 157 -10.18 2.57 13.71
C PHE A 157 -11.55 2.87 14.34
N ALA A 158 -12.49 1.93 14.27
CA ALA A 158 -13.76 2.05 14.98
C ALA A 158 -13.52 2.27 16.49
N THR A 159 -14.20 3.27 17.05
CA THR A 159 -14.13 3.62 18.47
C THR A 159 -15.34 3.12 19.27
N SER A 160 -16.28 2.44 18.62
CA SER A 160 -17.43 1.77 19.25
C SER A 160 -17.68 0.42 18.61
N GLN A 161 -18.28 -0.50 19.39
CA GLN A 161 -18.65 -1.82 18.90
C GLN A 161 -19.63 -1.74 17.71
N GLU A 162 -20.63 -0.87 17.80
CA GLU A 162 -21.61 -0.66 16.71
C GLU A 162 -20.97 -0.20 15.40
N ALA A 163 -20.02 0.74 15.45
CA ALA A 163 -19.32 1.21 14.27
C ALA A 163 -18.44 0.11 13.66
N TYR A 164 -17.81 -0.70 14.51
CA TYR A 164 -17.05 -1.87 14.09
C TYR A 164 -17.96 -2.91 13.44
N ASP A 165 -19.07 -3.30 14.08
CA ASP A 165 -20.01 -4.33 13.62
C ASP A 165 -20.56 -3.97 12.23
N LYS A 166 -20.97 -2.71 12.04
CA LYS A 166 -21.40 -2.23 10.73
C LYS A 166 -20.29 -2.34 9.67
N ALA A 167 -19.08 -1.91 10.01
CA ALA A 167 -17.96 -1.91 9.06
C ALA A 167 -17.53 -3.34 8.69
N ILE A 168 -17.50 -4.27 9.65
CA ILE A 168 -17.11 -5.66 9.40
C ILE A 168 -18.20 -6.42 8.63
N ASP A 169 -19.48 -6.11 8.82
CA ASP A 169 -20.57 -6.67 8.02
C ASP A 169 -20.44 -6.23 6.54
N GLU A 170 -20.25 -4.93 6.29
CA GLU A 170 -20.04 -4.38 4.94
C GLU A 170 -18.80 -4.98 4.25
N LEU A 171 -17.69 -5.10 4.98
CA LEU A 171 -16.44 -5.70 4.49
C LEU A 171 -16.62 -7.19 4.18
N THR A 172 -17.27 -7.94 5.07
CA THR A 172 -17.51 -9.38 4.89
C THR A 172 -18.36 -9.64 3.65
N ALA A 173 -19.46 -8.90 3.48
CA ALA A 173 -20.31 -9.02 2.30
C ALA A 173 -19.56 -8.70 1.00
N SER A 174 -18.65 -7.72 1.03
CA SER A 174 -17.85 -7.34 -0.13
C SER A 174 -16.76 -8.38 -0.44
N PHE A 175 -16.17 -9.00 0.58
CA PHE A 175 -15.24 -10.11 0.42
C PHE A 175 -15.93 -11.32 -0.22
N ASP A 176 -17.15 -11.65 0.21
CA ASP A 176 -17.97 -12.72 -0.39
C ASP A 176 -18.35 -12.41 -1.84
N ARG A 177 -18.63 -11.13 -2.15
CA ARG A 177 -18.85 -10.67 -3.53
C ARG A 177 -17.60 -10.88 -4.40
N VAL A 178 -16.41 -10.54 -3.88
CA VAL A 178 -15.14 -10.78 -4.57
C VAL A 178 -14.93 -12.27 -4.84
N ASP A 179 -15.12 -13.13 -3.84
CA ASP A 179 -15.01 -14.58 -3.99
C ASP A 179 -15.95 -15.09 -5.09
N SER A 180 -17.23 -14.73 -5.03
CA SER A 180 -18.24 -15.13 -6.02
C SER A 180 -17.87 -14.70 -7.45
N ILE A 181 -17.34 -13.49 -7.64
CA ILE A 181 -16.87 -13.01 -8.94
C ILE A 181 -15.66 -13.84 -9.40
N LEU A 182 -14.65 -14.01 -8.55
CA LEU A 182 -13.36 -14.63 -8.90
C LEU A 182 -13.42 -16.16 -9.05
N GLN A 183 -14.51 -16.79 -8.59
CA GLN A 183 -14.84 -18.18 -8.92
C GLN A 183 -15.20 -18.37 -10.40
N ASN A 184 -15.71 -17.32 -11.07
CA ASN A 184 -16.28 -17.41 -12.41
C ASN A 184 -15.60 -16.50 -13.43
N GLN A 185 -14.74 -15.59 -12.99
CA GLN A 185 -14.03 -14.63 -13.83
C GLN A 185 -12.56 -14.61 -13.48
N ARG A 186 -11.70 -14.37 -14.48
CA ARG A 186 -10.25 -14.26 -14.31
C ARG A 186 -9.81 -12.98 -13.57
N TYR A 187 -10.53 -11.89 -13.69
CA TYR A 187 -10.22 -10.61 -13.02
C TYR A 187 -11.48 -9.94 -12.47
N ILE A 188 -11.30 -8.99 -11.56
CA ILE A 188 -12.43 -8.39 -10.83
C ILE A 188 -13.36 -7.60 -11.76
N ALA A 189 -12.79 -7.01 -12.81
CA ALA A 189 -13.51 -6.27 -13.84
C ALA A 189 -13.76 -7.09 -15.12
N GLY A 190 -13.60 -8.42 -15.12
CA GLY A 190 -13.86 -9.28 -16.29
C GLY A 190 -12.70 -10.20 -16.64
N ASN A 191 -12.36 -10.28 -17.93
CA ASN A 191 -11.31 -11.19 -18.44
C ASN A 191 -10.01 -10.45 -18.81
N GLU A 192 -9.98 -9.13 -18.66
CA GLU A 192 -8.77 -8.31 -18.86
C GLU A 192 -8.28 -7.80 -17.50
N PHE A 193 -6.96 -7.77 -17.30
CA PHE A 193 -6.33 -7.23 -16.10
C PHE A 193 -6.31 -5.70 -16.15
N THR A 194 -6.78 -5.03 -15.09
CA THR A 194 -7.00 -3.58 -15.07
C THR A 194 -6.49 -2.91 -13.80
N GLU A 195 -6.60 -1.57 -13.72
CA GLU A 195 -6.30 -0.85 -12.48
C GLU A 195 -7.20 -1.28 -11.30
N ALA A 196 -8.40 -1.80 -11.56
CA ALA A 196 -9.29 -2.31 -10.50
C ALA A 196 -8.66 -3.51 -9.79
N ASP A 197 -7.96 -4.37 -10.54
CA ASP A 197 -7.27 -5.52 -9.97
C ASP A 197 -6.11 -5.11 -9.09
N ILE A 198 -5.34 -4.12 -9.53
CA ILE A 198 -4.23 -3.56 -8.76
C ILE A 198 -4.75 -2.96 -7.44
N ARG A 199 -5.85 -2.19 -7.50
CA ARG A 199 -6.46 -1.54 -6.33
C ARG A 199 -7.03 -2.55 -5.34
N LEU A 200 -7.59 -3.66 -5.81
CA LEU A 200 -8.02 -4.74 -4.93
C LEU A 200 -6.82 -5.50 -4.33
N PHE A 201 -5.86 -5.90 -5.17
CA PHE A 201 -4.69 -6.69 -4.79
C PHE A 201 -3.89 -6.04 -3.65
N VAL A 202 -3.67 -4.72 -3.67
CA VAL A 202 -2.88 -4.05 -2.62
C VAL A 202 -3.52 -4.14 -1.23
N THR A 203 -4.85 -4.30 -1.15
CA THR A 203 -5.52 -4.60 0.13
C THR A 203 -5.43 -6.08 0.46
N LEU A 204 -5.72 -6.97 -0.50
CA LEU A 204 -5.71 -8.42 -0.27
C LEU A 204 -4.33 -8.94 0.17
N VAL A 205 -3.24 -8.45 -0.43
CA VAL A 205 -1.87 -8.88 -0.11
C VAL A 205 -1.46 -8.54 1.33
N ARG A 206 -2.13 -7.57 1.97
CA ARG A 206 -1.89 -7.16 3.36
C ARG A 206 -2.87 -7.79 4.34
N TYR A 207 -3.91 -8.46 3.85
CA TYR A 207 -5.09 -8.79 4.63
C TYR A 207 -4.79 -9.74 5.78
N ASP A 208 -4.22 -10.91 5.49
CA ASP A 208 -3.99 -11.94 6.51
C ASP A 208 -2.89 -11.57 7.50
N GLU A 209 -1.82 -10.92 7.02
CA GLU A 209 -0.62 -10.60 7.81
C GLU A 209 -0.76 -9.31 8.65
N VAL A 210 -1.75 -8.48 8.33
CA VAL A 210 -2.02 -7.23 9.04
C VAL A 210 -3.50 -7.13 9.41
N TYR A 211 -4.40 -6.92 8.45
CA TYR A 211 -5.76 -6.44 8.73
C TYR A 211 -6.56 -7.42 9.58
N ASN A 212 -6.42 -8.72 9.31
CA ASN A 212 -7.11 -9.78 10.03
C ASN A 212 -6.90 -9.68 11.55
N VAL A 213 -5.66 -9.48 11.99
CA VAL A 213 -5.32 -9.36 13.41
C VAL A 213 -5.37 -7.92 13.90
N TYR A 214 -4.65 -7.02 13.22
CA TYR A 214 -4.43 -5.64 13.65
C TYR A 214 -5.74 -4.82 13.63
N PHE A 215 -6.50 -4.96 12.55
CA PHE A 215 -7.80 -4.29 12.36
C PHE A 215 -9.00 -5.18 12.71
N LYS A 216 -8.75 -6.38 13.24
CA LYS A 216 -9.77 -7.33 13.69
C LYS A 216 -10.69 -7.79 12.56
N THR A 217 -10.24 -7.78 11.30
CA THR A 217 -11.08 -8.18 10.15
C THR A 217 -11.09 -9.70 9.94
N ASN A 218 -11.32 -10.46 11.00
CA ASN A 218 -11.07 -11.89 11.08
C ASN A 218 -12.28 -12.78 10.71
N THR A 219 -13.32 -12.22 10.09
CA THR A 219 -14.47 -12.97 9.56
C THR A 219 -14.17 -13.72 8.26
N ARG A 220 -13.12 -13.30 7.55
CA ARG A 220 -12.62 -13.88 6.29
C ARG A 220 -11.10 -13.89 6.29
N SER A 221 -10.52 -14.67 5.38
CA SER A 221 -9.07 -14.73 5.17
C SER A 221 -8.79 -15.02 3.71
N VAL A 222 -7.77 -14.34 3.16
CA VAL A 222 -7.36 -14.57 1.77
C VAL A 222 -6.78 -15.97 1.61
N SER A 223 -5.93 -16.40 2.53
CA SER A 223 -5.26 -17.71 2.47
C SER A 223 -6.20 -18.90 2.60
N THR A 224 -7.41 -18.72 3.13
CA THR A 224 -8.42 -19.78 3.25
C THR A 224 -9.53 -19.70 2.21
N THR A 225 -9.51 -18.71 1.31
CA THR A 225 -10.49 -18.55 0.22
C THR A 225 -9.81 -18.83 -1.12
N PRO A 226 -9.97 -20.04 -1.71
CA PRO A 226 -9.15 -20.49 -2.84
C PRO A 226 -9.19 -19.57 -4.08
N SER A 227 -10.36 -19.05 -4.45
CA SER A 227 -10.52 -18.15 -5.61
C SER A 227 -9.70 -16.87 -5.46
N ILE A 228 -9.72 -16.27 -4.27
CA ILE A 228 -9.03 -15.02 -3.93
C ILE A 228 -7.54 -15.29 -3.72
N LEU A 229 -7.16 -16.41 -3.11
CA LEU A 229 -5.76 -16.80 -2.98
C LEU A 229 -5.12 -17.01 -4.35
N ASN A 230 -5.76 -17.77 -5.25
CA ASN A 230 -5.27 -17.99 -6.60
C ASN A 230 -5.22 -16.68 -7.39
N TYR A 231 -6.17 -15.76 -7.16
CA TYR A 231 -6.14 -14.43 -7.76
C TYR A 231 -4.94 -13.60 -7.30
N CYS A 232 -4.64 -13.62 -5.99
CA CYS A 232 -3.46 -12.96 -5.46
C CYS A 232 -2.16 -13.60 -5.98
N ARG A 233 -2.10 -14.93 -6.11
CA ARG A 233 -0.96 -15.66 -6.67
C ARG A 233 -0.69 -15.21 -8.10
N GLU A 234 -1.72 -15.16 -8.94
CA GLU A 234 -1.60 -14.74 -10.33
C GLU A 234 -1.00 -13.33 -10.45
N ILE A 235 -1.54 -12.37 -9.71
CA ILE A 235 -1.04 -10.99 -9.75
C ILE A 235 0.38 -10.89 -9.18
N TYR A 236 0.66 -11.59 -8.07
CA TYR A 236 1.99 -11.59 -7.45
C TYR A 236 3.07 -12.17 -8.38
N GLN A 237 2.73 -13.18 -9.17
CA GLN A 237 3.63 -13.87 -10.09
C GLN A 237 3.81 -13.14 -11.43
N MET A 238 3.06 -12.06 -11.68
CA MET A 238 3.31 -11.21 -12.84
C MET A 238 4.73 -10.58 -12.76
N PRO A 239 5.45 -10.46 -13.89
CA PRO A 239 6.80 -9.91 -13.90
C PRO A 239 6.92 -8.57 -13.15
N GLY A 240 7.84 -8.52 -12.19
CA GLY A 240 8.14 -7.33 -11.40
C GLY A 240 7.15 -7.02 -10.27
N VAL A 241 6.03 -7.74 -10.11
CA VAL A 241 5.08 -7.46 -9.02
C VAL A 241 5.61 -7.95 -7.67
N ALA A 242 6.20 -9.14 -7.60
CA ALA A 242 6.77 -9.69 -6.37
C ALA A 242 7.75 -8.73 -5.68
N ASP A 243 8.61 -8.05 -6.44
CA ASP A 243 9.61 -7.09 -5.95
C ASP A 243 8.98 -5.85 -5.29
N THR A 244 7.68 -5.60 -5.54
CA THR A 244 6.95 -4.47 -4.94
C THR A 244 6.32 -4.81 -3.58
N VAL A 245 6.36 -6.08 -3.17
CA VAL A 245 5.74 -6.56 -1.93
C VAL A 245 6.81 -6.89 -0.90
N ASN A 246 7.12 -5.92 -0.04
CA ASN A 246 7.96 -6.15 1.12
C ASN A 246 7.10 -6.39 2.37
N MET A 247 6.84 -7.67 2.69
CA MET A 247 5.98 -8.05 3.81
C MET A 247 6.56 -7.64 5.17
N GLU A 248 7.89 -7.65 5.33
CA GLU A 248 8.55 -7.18 6.55
C GLU A 248 8.23 -5.71 6.81
N GLN A 249 8.35 -4.84 5.81
CA GLN A 249 8.04 -3.42 5.94
C GLN A 249 6.55 -3.16 6.09
N ILE A 250 5.69 -3.90 5.39
CA ILE A 250 4.24 -3.85 5.57
C ILE A 250 3.91 -4.06 7.06
N LYS A 251 4.34 -5.19 7.63
CA LYS A 251 4.04 -5.52 9.02
C LYS A 251 4.68 -4.54 9.99
N THR A 252 5.96 -4.24 9.80
CA THR A 252 6.67 -3.24 10.61
C THR A 252 5.90 -1.92 10.63
N HIS A 253 5.42 -1.43 9.49
CA HIS A 253 4.69 -0.16 9.46
C HIS A 253 3.45 -0.18 10.35
N TYR A 254 2.52 -1.11 10.13
CA TYR A 254 1.25 -1.13 10.86
C TYR A 254 1.45 -1.32 12.35
N TYR A 255 2.32 -2.25 12.75
CA TYR A 255 2.50 -2.60 14.15
C TYR A 255 3.34 -1.57 14.93
N THR A 256 4.17 -0.75 14.27
CA THR A 256 5.09 0.19 14.95
C THR A 256 4.68 1.66 14.88
N SER A 257 3.90 2.06 13.87
CA SER A 257 3.58 3.48 13.62
C SER A 257 2.39 4.01 14.41
N HIS A 258 1.51 3.15 14.92
CA HIS A 258 0.32 3.56 15.66
C HIS A 258 0.34 3.06 17.11
N PRO A 259 1.13 3.71 18.00
CA PRO A 259 1.26 3.28 19.39
C PRO A 259 -0.03 3.38 20.20
N ASN A 260 -1.01 4.17 19.74
CA ASN A 260 -2.35 4.22 20.34
C ASN A 260 -3.10 2.88 20.21
N TYR A 261 -2.79 2.09 19.18
CA TYR A 261 -3.41 0.78 18.93
C TYR A 261 -2.48 -0.38 19.28
N ASN A 262 -1.16 -0.18 19.21
CA ASN A 262 -0.16 -1.19 19.60
C ASN A 262 1.02 -0.55 20.37
N ARG A 263 0.79 -0.32 21.66
CA ARG A 263 1.70 0.41 22.57
C ARG A 263 3.14 -0.13 22.60
N TRP A 264 3.29 -1.45 22.56
CA TRP A 264 4.59 -2.12 22.66
C TRP A 264 5.22 -2.44 21.31
N SER A 265 4.50 -2.16 20.22
CA SER A 265 4.97 -2.36 18.85
C SER A 265 5.49 -3.77 18.54
N VAL A 266 4.93 -4.77 19.22
CA VAL A 266 5.21 -6.18 18.93
C VAL A 266 4.65 -6.50 17.55
N VAL A 267 5.49 -7.05 16.68
CA VAL A 267 5.13 -7.49 15.33
C VAL A 267 4.90 -9.00 15.34
N PRO A 268 3.71 -9.50 14.97
CA PRO A 268 3.45 -10.93 14.94
C PRO A 268 4.25 -11.62 13.83
N ARG A 269 4.59 -12.89 14.04
CA ARG A 269 5.36 -13.68 13.06
C ARG A 269 4.63 -13.91 11.74
N GLY A 270 3.31 -14.06 11.77
CA GLY A 270 2.51 -14.29 10.55
C GLY A 270 2.29 -15.77 10.24
N ASN A 271 1.66 -16.03 9.10
CA ASN A 271 1.37 -17.38 8.59
C ASN A 271 2.16 -17.72 7.31
N ASP A 272 3.20 -16.93 7.01
CA ASP A 272 4.00 -17.00 5.79
C ASP A 272 3.13 -16.84 4.53
N PHE A 273 2.37 -15.75 4.47
CA PHE A 273 1.52 -15.45 3.32
C PHE A 273 2.32 -15.31 2.01
N VAL A 274 3.56 -14.80 2.07
CA VAL A 274 4.42 -14.67 0.89
C VAL A 274 4.77 -16.04 0.31
N GLY A 275 5.10 -17.03 1.13
CA GLY A 275 5.31 -18.40 0.68
C GLY A 275 4.10 -18.95 -0.08
N LYS A 276 2.89 -18.68 0.41
CA LYS A 276 1.64 -19.07 -0.27
C LYS A 276 1.45 -18.42 -1.64
N LEU A 277 1.93 -17.18 -1.83
CA LEU A 277 1.81 -16.46 -3.11
C LEU A 277 2.76 -16.99 -4.19
N GLN A 278 3.81 -17.71 -3.80
CA GLN A 278 4.77 -18.32 -4.73
C GLN A 278 4.30 -19.68 -5.28
N GLU A 279 3.30 -20.30 -4.65
CA GLU A 279 2.72 -21.56 -5.13
C GLU A 279 1.98 -21.36 -6.46
N SER A 280 1.95 -22.40 -7.30
CA SER A 280 1.22 -22.38 -8.57
C SER A 280 -0.27 -22.09 -8.37
N HIS A 281 -0.87 -21.46 -9.38
CA HIS A 281 -2.32 -21.26 -9.51
C HIS A 281 -2.80 -21.79 -10.87
N ASP A 282 -4.12 -21.92 -11.01
CA ASP A 282 -4.81 -22.50 -12.19
C ASP A 282 -5.74 -21.49 -12.89
N ARG A 283 -5.56 -20.20 -12.61
CA ARG A 283 -6.44 -19.13 -13.10
C ARG A 283 -6.38 -18.88 -14.61
N ASP A 284 -5.34 -19.37 -15.27
CA ASP A 284 -5.24 -19.39 -16.72
C ASP A 284 -6.27 -20.32 -17.38
N LEU A 285 -6.94 -21.19 -16.61
CA LEU A 285 -8.02 -22.06 -17.07
C LEU A 285 -9.42 -21.41 -17.06
N LEU A 286 -9.55 -20.19 -16.53
CA LEU A 286 -10.81 -19.41 -16.46
C LEU A 286 -11.02 -18.48 -17.64
#